data_AF-A0A0B6XVW7-F1
#
_entry.id   AF-A0A0B6XVW7-F1
#
_cell.length_a   1.000
_cell.length_b   1.000
_cell.length_c   1.000
_cell.angle_alpha   90.00
_cell.angle_beta   90.00
_cell.angle_gamma   90.00
#
_symmetry.space_group_name_H-M   'P 1'
#
loop_
_entity.id
_entity.type
_entity.pdbx_description
1 polymer ?
#
loop_
_entity_poly.entity_id
_entity_poly.type
_entity_poly.pdbx_seq_one_letter_code
_entity_poly.pdbx_strand_id
1 'polypeptide(L)'
;LTGLTAGLIDFGVENLSHLKFTTVKTLVDRCVTEYCLWMPQLVWFCLNMGLVLVGSVLTVFVEPVAAGSGIPQIKCYLNGVIVPHVVRFKTLITKVIGVMCAVGGGLAVGKEG
;
A
#
# COMPACT_ATOMS: atom_id res chain seq x y z
N LEU A 1 -11.46 12.51 13.12
CA LEU A 1 -10.47 12.62 12.02
C LEU A 1 -9.74 11.30 11.77
N THR A 2 -9.16 10.67 12.82
CA THR A 2 -8.48 9.36 12.72
C THR A 2 -9.35 8.23 12.17
N GLY A 3 -10.61 8.13 12.60
CA GLY A 3 -11.55 7.14 12.05
C GLY A 3 -11.87 7.36 10.56
N LEU A 4 -11.92 8.62 10.12
CA LEU A 4 -12.16 8.97 8.72
C LEU A 4 -10.94 8.63 7.83
N THR A 5 -9.72 8.87 8.32
CA THR A 5 -8.51 8.43 7.62
C THR A 5 -8.40 6.91 7.55
N ALA A 6 -8.79 6.19 8.62
CA ALA A 6 -8.83 4.73 8.61
C ALA A 6 -9.85 4.20 7.60
N GLY A 7 -11.08 4.75 7.59
CA GLY A 7 -12.11 4.38 6.61
C GLY A 7 -11.69 4.67 5.17
N LEU A 8 -10.95 5.76 4.93
CA LEU A 8 -10.43 6.09 3.60
C LEU A 8 -9.37 5.08 3.14
N ILE A 9 -8.45 4.68 4.03
CA ILE A 9 -7.46 3.63 3.72
C ILE A 9 -8.17 2.31 3.42
N ASP A 10 -9.14 1.94 4.26
CA ASP A 10 -9.87 0.69 4.11
C ASP A 10 -10.63 0.62 2.77
N PHE A 11 -11.44 1.65 2.50
CA PHE A 11 -12.16 1.79 1.24
C PHE A 11 -11.23 1.81 0.03
N GLY A 12 -10.09 2.51 0.13
CA GLY A 12 -9.10 2.57 -0.94
C GLY A 12 -8.45 1.22 -1.24
N VAL A 13 -8.03 0.50 -0.19
CA VAL A 13 -7.44 -0.85 -0.30
C VAL A 13 -8.46 -1.85 -0.85
N GLU A 14 -9.70 -1.79 -0.39
CA GLU A 14 -10.76 -2.69 -0.83
C GLU A 14 -11.08 -2.51 -2.31
N ASN A 15 -11.22 -1.26 -2.77
CA ASN A 15 -11.43 -0.98 -4.19
C ASN A 15 -10.25 -1.43 -5.08
N LEU A 16 -9.00 -1.14 -4.67
CA LEU A 16 -7.81 -1.58 -5.41
C LEU A 16 -7.73 -3.10 -5.48
N SER A 17 -7.98 -3.77 -4.37
CA SER A 17 -7.96 -5.22 -4.27
C SER A 17 -9.06 -5.81 -5.16
N HIS A 18 -10.28 -5.30 -5.07
CA HIS A 18 -11.41 -5.75 -5.87
C HIS A 18 -11.11 -5.62 -7.38
N LEU A 19 -10.56 -4.49 -7.82
CA LEU A 19 -10.17 -4.29 -9.22
C LEU A 19 -9.08 -5.29 -9.67
N LYS A 20 -8.02 -5.46 -8.88
CA LYS A 20 -6.91 -6.38 -9.16
C LYS A 20 -7.39 -7.83 -9.27
N PHE A 21 -8.11 -8.30 -8.25
CA PHE A 21 -8.60 -9.67 -8.19
C PHE A 21 -9.63 -9.96 -9.28
N THR A 22 -10.54 -9.03 -9.59
CA THR A 22 -11.54 -9.21 -10.66
C THR A 22 -10.87 -9.31 -12.03
N THR A 23 -9.90 -8.43 -12.30
CA THR A 23 -9.14 -8.42 -13.56
C THR A 23 -8.38 -9.73 -13.74
N VAL A 24 -7.64 -10.16 -12.72
CA VAL A 24 -6.84 -11.39 -12.79
C VAL A 24 -7.76 -12.61 -12.87
N LYS A 25 -8.85 -12.67 -12.11
CA LYS A 25 -9.81 -13.77 -12.16
C LYS A 25 -10.39 -13.94 -13.56
N THR A 26 -10.81 -12.85 -14.19
CA THR A 26 -11.38 -12.89 -15.55
C THR A 26 -10.36 -13.36 -16.59
N LEU A 27 -9.09 -12.99 -16.44
CA LEU A 27 -7.99 -13.46 -17.28
C LEU A 27 -7.67 -14.94 -17.04
N VAL A 28 -7.66 -15.38 -15.78
CA VAL A 28 -7.45 -16.79 -15.40
C VAL A 28 -8.58 -17.66 -15.97
N ASP A 29 -9.83 -17.29 -15.76
CA ASP A 29 -11.00 -18.07 -16.22
C ASP A 29 -10.99 -18.25 -17.75
N ARG A 30 -10.57 -17.23 -18.51
CA ARG A 30 -10.38 -17.33 -19.97
C ARG A 30 -9.19 -18.19 -20.37
N CYS A 31 -8.06 -18.09 -19.66
CA CYS A 31 -6.84 -18.81 -20.01
C CYS A 31 -6.79 -20.26 -19.55
N VAL A 32 -7.65 -20.67 -18.61
CA VAL A 32 -7.77 -22.07 -18.18
C VAL A 32 -8.23 -22.98 -19.33
N THR A 33 -9.13 -22.49 -20.18
CA THR A 33 -9.63 -23.26 -21.35
C THR A 33 -8.61 -23.35 -22.49
N GLU A 34 -7.74 -22.34 -22.61
CA GLU A 34 -6.76 -22.17 -23.70
C GLU A 34 -5.33 -22.60 -23.30
N TYR A 35 -5.14 -23.20 -22.12
CA TYR A 35 -3.83 -23.60 -21.54
C TYR A 35 -2.78 -22.46 -21.43
N CYS A 36 -3.20 -21.18 -21.35
CA CYS A 36 -2.33 -20.00 -21.32
C CYS A 36 -2.04 -19.42 -19.92
N LEU A 37 -1.82 -20.26 -18.91
CA LEU A 37 -1.65 -19.85 -17.50
C LEU A 37 -0.49 -18.88 -17.21
N TRP A 38 0.49 -18.76 -18.11
CA TRP A 38 1.61 -17.84 -17.92
C TRP A 38 1.20 -16.35 -18.02
N MET A 39 0.20 -16.04 -18.86
CA MET A 39 -0.25 -14.65 -19.09
C MET A 39 -0.87 -14.03 -17.82
N PRO A 40 -1.85 -14.67 -17.14
CA PRO A 40 -2.39 -14.12 -15.89
C PRO A 40 -1.35 -13.95 -14.79
N GLN A 41 -0.37 -14.85 -14.70
CA GLN A 41 0.70 -14.77 -13.72
C GLN A 41 1.56 -13.51 -13.95
N LEU A 42 1.92 -13.23 -15.20
CA LEU A 42 2.71 -12.06 -15.56
C LEU A 42 1.93 -10.76 -15.28
N VAL A 43 0.64 -10.72 -15.63
CA VAL A 43 -0.24 -9.58 -15.31
C VAL A 43 -0.36 -9.37 -13.81
N TRP A 44 -0.52 -10.43 -13.01
CA TRP A 44 -0.54 -10.36 -11.56
C TRP A 44 0.76 -9.78 -11.00
N PHE A 45 1.92 -10.25 -11.46
CA PHE A 45 3.21 -9.71 -11.06
C PHE A 45 3.37 -8.24 -11.44
N CYS A 46 3.00 -7.84 -12.66
CA CYS A 46 3.07 -6.47 -13.12
C CYS A 46 2.17 -5.53 -12.31
N LEU A 47 0.94 -5.94 -11.99
CA LEU A 47 0.02 -5.14 -11.17
C LEU A 47 0.54 -4.92 -9.75
N ASN A 48 1.03 -5.98 -9.10
CA ASN A 48 1.62 -5.85 -7.77
C ASN A 48 2.89 -4.99 -7.82
N MET A 49 3.81 -5.25 -8.75
CA MET A 49 5.04 -4.47 -8.91
C MET A 49 4.75 -2.98 -9.13
N GLY A 50 3.78 -2.66 -10.01
CA GLY A 50 3.41 -1.28 -10.30
C GLY A 50 2.88 -0.52 -9.08
N LEU A 51 1.96 -1.14 -8.32
CA LEU A 51 1.43 -0.53 -7.10
C LEU A 51 2.52 -0.28 -6.06
N VAL A 52 3.41 -1.25 -5.87
CA VAL A 52 4.49 -1.18 -4.88
C VAL A 52 5.56 -0.17 -5.28
N LEU A 53 5.89 -0.08 -6.57
CA LEU A 53 6.79 0.94 -7.11
C LEU A 53 6.25 2.34 -6.80
N VAL A 54 4.96 2.60 -7.02
CA VAL A 54 4.38 3.91 -6.72
C VAL A 54 4.47 4.22 -5.22
N GLY A 55 4.13 3.28 -4.35
CA GLY A 55 4.23 3.47 -2.89
C GLY A 55 5.67 3.67 -2.39
N SER A 56 6.62 2.91 -2.94
CA SER A 56 8.04 3.02 -2.58
C SER A 56 8.67 4.31 -3.10
N VAL A 57 8.40 4.72 -4.35
CA VAL A 57 8.88 6.00 -4.90
C VAL A 57 8.33 7.16 -4.07
N LEU A 58 7.05 7.14 -3.73
CA LEU A 58 6.46 8.19 -2.89
C LEU A 58 7.16 8.26 -1.53
N THR A 59 7.30 7.13 -0.83
CA THR A 59 7.94 7.11 0.50
C THR A 59 9.42 7.52 0.46
N VAL A 60 10.19 7.06 -0.52
CA VAL A 60 11.63 7.34 -0.61
C VAL A 60 11.91 8.79 -1.02
N PHE A 61 11.19 9.33 -2.01
CA PHE A 61 11.49 10.66 -2.55
C PHE A 61 10.73 11.80 -1.86
N VAL A 62 9.55 11.53 -1.29
CA VAL A 62 8.71 12.59 -0.70
C VAL A 62 8.99 12.76 0.79
N GLU A 63 8.93 11.68 1.57
CA GLU A 63 9.14 11.73 3.03
C GLU A 63 9.59 10.37 3.58
N PRO A 64 10.91 10.11 3.71
CA PRO A 64 11.43 8.81 4.14
C PRO A 64 11.07 8.46 5.59
N VAL A 65 10.75 9.47 6.41
CA VAL A 65 10.26 9.28 7.79
C VAL A 65 8.93 8.52 7.84
N ALA A 66 8.16 8.49 6.74
CA ALA A 66 6.90 7.75 6.65
C ALA A 66 7.10 6.22 6.49
N ALA A 67 8.35 5.74 6.35
CA ALA A 67 8.63 4.32 6.18
C ALA A 67 8.31 3.50 7.45
N GLY A 68 7.73 2.32 7.24
CA GLY A 68 7.34 1.40 8.30
C GLY A 68 6.05 1.81 9.03
N SER A 69 5.82 1.22 10.20
CA SER A 69 4.57 1.45 10.96
C SER A 69 4.54 2.79 11.68
N GLY A 70 5.65 3.47 11.98
CA GLY A 70 5.56 4.74 12.73
C GLY A 70 5.35 4.58 14.24
N ILE A 71 4.96 3.40 14.75
CA ILE A 71 4.84 3.13 16.20
C ILE A 71 6.13 3.46 16.96
N PRO A 72 7.34 3.04 16.50
CA PRO A 72 8.59 3.41 17.17
C PRO A 72 8.80 4.93 17.24
N GLN A 73 8.49 5.65 16.16
CA GLN A 73 8.68 7.09 16.05
C GLN A 73 7.76 7.85 17.01
N ILE A 74 6.49 7.44 17.11
CA ILE A 74 5.54 8.01 18.09
C ILE A 74 5.96 7.65 19.52
N LYS A 75 6.46 6.44 19.78
CA LYS A 75 6.99 6.05 21.09
C LYS A 75 8.19 6.92 21.50
N CYS A 76 9.14 7.16 20.59
CA CYS A 76 10.26 8.07 20.84
C CYS A 76 9.79 9.50 21.12
N TYR A 77 8.81 9.99 20.35
CA TYR A 77 8.21 11.31 20.56
C TYR A 77 7.58 11.43 21.95
N LEU A 78 6.83 10.43 22.40
CA LEU A 78 6.24 10.39 23.74
C LEU A 78 7.28 10.24 24.87
N ASN A 79 8.43 9.62 24.60
CA ASN A 79 9.58 9.57 25.51
C ASN A 79 10.36 10.90 25.58
N GLY A 80 9.92 11.95 24.88
CA GLY A 80 10.56 13.26 24.86
C GLY A 80 11.70 13.40 23.83
N VAL A 81 11.92 12.38 22.98
CA VAL A 81 12.89 12.46 21.89
C VAL A 81 12.22 13.08 20.67
N ILE A 82 12.69 14.26 20.27
CA ILE A 82 12.13 14.99 19.12
C ILE A 82 12.59 14.31 17.83
N VAL A 83 11.72 13.48 17.25
CA VAL A 83 11.92 12.91 15.92
C VAL A 83 11.48 13.94 14.87
N PRO A 84 12.40 14.48 14.06
CA PRO A 84 12.06 15.51 13.08
C PRO A 84 11.12 14.93 12.02
N HIS A 85 10.18 15.75 11.54
CA HIS A 85 9.22 15.41 10.46
C HIS A 85 8.15 14.34 10.78
N VAL A 86 8.10 13.79 12.00
CA VAL A 86 7.13 12.73 12.34
C VAL A 86 5.68 13.21 12.35
N VAL A 87 5.42 14.47 12.72
CA VAL A 87 4.06 15.06 12.84
C VAL A 87 3.67 15.97 11.67
N ARG A 88 4.37 15.90 10.52
CA ARG A 88 4.04 16.75 9.36
C ARG A 88 2.87 16.18 8.55
N PHE A 89 2.03 17.06 8.02
CA PHE A 89 0.91 16.69 7.13
C PHE A 89 1.39 15.96 5.86
N LYS A 90 2.56 16.34 5.34
CA LYS A 90 3.22 15.66 4.21
C LYS A 90 3.53 14.19 4.52
N THR A 91 4.01 13.91 5.74
CA THR A 91 4.27 12.54 6.24
C THR A 91 2.98 11.74 6.33
N LEU A 92 1.89 12.35 6.82
CA LEU A 92 0.58 11.70 6.91
C LEU A 92 0.07 11.27 5.53
N ILE A 93 0.07 12.17 4.54
CA ILE A 93 -0.37 11.85 3.17
C ILE A 93 0.50 10.74 2.56
N THR A 94 1.82 10.88 2.69
CA THR A 94 2.78 9.89 2.15
C THR A 94 2.53 8.51 2.75
N LYS A 95 2.26 8.44 4.06
CA LYS A 95 1.98 7.19 4.76
C LYS A 95 0.65 6.58 4.33
N VAL A 96 -0.42 7.38 4.23
CA VAL A 96 -1.76 6.92 3.80
C VAL A 96 -1.68 6.29 2.41
N ILE A 97 -1.07 6.99 1.44
CA ILE A 97 -0.94 6.48 0.07
C ILE A 97 0.00 5.27 0.02
N GLY A 98 1.13 5.34 0.72
CA GLY A 98 2.11 4.24 0.78
C GLY A 98 1.51 2.94 1.31
N VAL A 99 0.71 3.00 2.39
CA VAL A 99 0.02 1.84 2.96
C VAL A 99 -1.03 1.28 2.00
N MET A 100 -1.85 2.14 1.38
CA MET A 100 -2.83 1.69 0.38
C MET A 100 -2.17 0.94 -0.78
N CYS A 101 -1.07 1.48 -1.31
CA CYS A 101 -0.29 0.88 -2.38
C CYS A 101 0.43 -0.41 -1.96
N ALA A 102 0.99 -0.47 -0.75
CA ALA A 102 1.70 -1.66 -0.26
C ALA A 102 0.74 -2.84 0.01
N VAL A 103 -0.40 -2.57 0.64
CA VAL A 103 -1.42 -3.59 0.93
C VAL A 103 -2.13 -4.01 -0.36
N GLY A 104 -2.55 -3.05 -1.20
CA GLY A 104 -3.15 -3.34 -2.51
C GLY A 104 -2.18 -4.07 -3.45
N GLY A 105 -0.88 -3.76 -3.36
CA GLY A 105 0.22 -4.40 -4.07
C GLY A 105 0.60 -5.79 -3.55
N GLY A 106 -0.11 -6.32 -2.55
CA GLY A 106 0.04 -7.70 -2.10
C GLY A 106 1.31 -7.99 -1.29
N LEU A 107 1.95 -6.98 -0.69
CA LEU A 107 3.00 -7.25 0.29
C LEU A 107 2.41 -7.90 1.55
N ALA A 108 3.23 -8.69 2.24
CA ALA A 108 2.91 -9.25 3.55
C ALA A 108 3.00 -8.17 4.65
N VAL A 109 2.13 -7.15 4.57
CA VAL A 109 2.05 -6.01 5.50
C VAL A 109 0.61 -5.73 5.91
N GLY A 110 0.44 -5.13 7.09
CA GLY A 110 -0.86 -4.70 7.61
C GLY A 110 -1.08 -3.19 7.47
N LYS A 111 -2.34 -2.77 7.41
CA LYS A 111 -2.77 -1.35 7.38
C LYS A 111 -2.97 -0.72 8.77
N GLU A 112 -2.86 -1.52 9.83
CA GLU A 112 -3.14 -1.13 11.22
C GLU A 112 -1.96 -0.40 11.92
N GLY A 113 -0.83 -0.28 11.21
CA GLY A 113 0.47 0.11 11.75
C GLY A 113 0.70 1.60 11.94
#